data_AF-A0A6P0PAR4-F1
#
_entry.id   AF-A0A6P0PAR4-F1
#
_cell.length_a   1.000
_cell.length_b   1.000
_cell.length_c   1.000
_cell.angle_alpha   90.00
_cell.angle_beta   90.00
_cell.angle_gamma   90.00
#
_symmetry.space_group_name_H-M   'P 1'
#
loop_
_entity.id
_entity.type
_entity.pdbx_description
1 polymer ?
#
loop_
_entity_poly.entity_id
_entity_poly.type
_entity_poly.pdbx_seq_one_letter_code
_entity_poly.pdbx_strand_id
1 'polypeptide(L)' 'MACAVILTAIRIEYMAVRAYLSDLGEDIHPNGTIYERGKFSIDGQQWEVGIVETGAGNSPAAIEAERAIAFKREQHQEV' A
#
# COMPACT_ATOMS: atom_id res chain seq x y z
N MET A 1 -6.49 13.31 6.11
CA MET A 1 -7.06 12.11 5.46
C MET A 1 -6.25 10.91 5.93
N ALA A 2 -6.89 9.81 6.35
CA ALA A 2 -6.16 8.64 6.87
C ALA A 2 -5.53 7.85 5.71
N CYS A 3 -4.34 7.30 5.93
CA CYS A 3 -3.68 6.43 4.97
C CYS A 3 -3.06 5.21 5.64
N ALA A 4 -2.95 4.14 4.86
CA ALA A 4 -2.27 2.92 5.27
C ALA A 4 -1.55 2.29 4.07
N VAL A 5 -0.55 1.45 4.36
CA VAL A 5 0.04 0.54 3.38
C VAL A 5 -0.06 -0.87 3.94
N ILE A 6 -0.58 -1.81 3.14
CA ILE A 6 -0.72 -3.21 3.52
C ILE A 6 0.27 -4.03 2.68
N LEU A 7 1.23 -4.65 3.38
CA LEU A 7 2.19 -5.58 2.80
C LEU A 7 1.63 -7.00 2.90
N THR A 8 1.64 -7.72 1.79
CA THR A 8 1.17 -9.11 1.72
C THR A 8 2.31 -10.02 1.30
N ALA A 9 2.33 -11.25 1.82
CA ALA A 9 3.40 -12.19 1.54
C ALA A 9 3.13 -12.99 0.26
N ILE A 10 1.85 -13.26 -0.02
CA ILE A 10 1.42 -14.10 -1.15
C ILE A 10 0.18 -13.55 -1.85
N ARG A 11 0.05 -13.89 -3.13
CA ARG A 11 -1.04 -13.44 -4.00
C ARG A 11 -2.45 -13.55 -3.44
N ILE A 12 -2.78 -14.61 -2.70
CA ILE A 12 -4.15 -14.76 -2.18
C ILE A 12 -4.48 -13.72 -1.12
N GLU A 13 -3.52 -13.33 -0.29
CA GLU A 13 -3.66 -12.25 0.69
C GLU A 13 -3.82 -10.91 -0.03
N TYR A 14 -2.98 -10.65 -1.04
CA TYR A 14 -3.09 -9.48 -1.90
C TYR A 14 -4.49 -9.35 -2.51
N MET A 15 -4.98 -10.42 -3.16
CA MET A 15 -6.29 -10.42 -3.80
C MET A 15 -7.43 -10.24 -2.79
N ALA A 16 -7.30 -10.83 -1.60
CA ALA A 16 -8.29 -10.68 -0.55
C ALA A 16 -8.42 -9.22 -0.09
N VAL A 17 -7.29 -8.54 0.14
CA VAL A 17 -7.29 -7.11 0.53
C VAL A 17 -7.81 -6.24 -0.63
N ARG A 18 -7.29 -6.46 -1.84
CA ARG A 18 -7.68 -5.73 -3.06
C ARG A 18 -9.18 -5.73 -3.31
N ALA A 19 -9.86 -6.84 -3.01
CA ALA A 19 -11.31 -6.97 -3.21
C ALA A 19 -12.15 -5.97 -2.38
N TYR A 20 -11.59 -5.40 -1.32
CA TYR A 20 -12.24 -4.37 -0.49
C TYR A 20 -11.89 -2.94 -0.90
N LEU A 21 -11.02 -2.76 -1.89
CA LEU A 21 -10.59 -1.45 -2.37
C LEU A 21 -11.40 -1.04 -3.60
N SER A 22 -11.69 0.26 -3.66
CA SER A 22 -12.33 0.92 -4.79
C SER A 22 -11.38 1.96 -5.40
N ASP A 23 -11.70 2.51 -6.58
CA ASP A 23 -10.89 3.57 -7.22
C ASP A 23 -9.41 3.18 -7.36
N LEU A 24 -9.18 1.99 -7.90
CA LEU A 24 -7.85 1.40 -8.02
C LEU A 24 -6.97 2.16 -9.02
N GLY A 25 -5.72 2.39 -8.64
CA GLY A 25 -4.66 2.94 -9.48
C GLY A 25 -3.30 2.42 -9.03
N GLU A 26 -2.24 2.95 -9.62
CA GLU A 26 -0.87 2.54 -9.30
C GLU A 26 -0.04 3.75 -8.86
N ASP A 27 0.71 3.59 -7.78
CA ASP A 27 1.76 4.50 -7.35
C ASP A 27 3.11 3.79 -7.57
N ILE A 28 3.97 4.37 -8.41
CA ILE A 28 5.28 3.80 -8.72
C ILE A 28 6.33 4.43 -7.82
N HIS A 29 6.94 3.63 -6.95
CA HIS A 29 8.08 4.03 -6.16
C HIS A 29 9.29 4.31 -7.08
N PRO A 30 10.14 5.33 -6.82
CA PRO A 30 11.31 5.62 -7.65
C PRO A 30 12.26 4.43 -7.88
N ASN A 31 12.31 3.50 -6.93
CA ASN A 31 13.09 2.26 -7.01
C ASN A 31 12.38 1.10 -7.74
N GLY A 32 11.24 1.36 -8.38
CA GLY A 32 10.53 0.42 -9.26
C GLY A 32 9.44 -0.44 -8.59
N THR A 33 9.25 -0.39 -7.27
CA THR A 33 8.11 -1.06 -6.64
C THR A 33 6.81 -0.40 -7.07
N ILE A 34 5.85 -1.19 -7.56
CA ILE A 34 4.51 -0.72 -7.90
C ILE A 34 3.59 -1.04 -6.71
N TYR A 35 3.03 -0.01 -6.12
CA TYR A 35 1.94 -0.15 -5.16
C TYR A 35 0.61 0.03 -5.90
N GLU A 36 -0.32 -0.90 -5.74
CA GLU A 36 -1.70 -0.62 -6.14
C GLU A 36 -2.33 0.23 -5.04
N ARG A 37 -2.91 1.38 -5.39
CA ARG A 37 -3.59 2.28 -4.48
C ARG A 37 -5.09 2.18 -4.69
N GLY A 38 -5.86 2.23 -3.61
CA GLY A 38 -7.31 2.35 -3.68
C GLY A 38 -7.90 3.01 -2.43
N LYS A 39 -9.22 3.17 -2.45
CA LYS A 39 -10.02 3.72 -1.36
C LYS A 39 -10.72 2.61 -0.59
N PHE A 40 -10.55 2.63 0.72
CA PHE A 40 -11.31 1.84 1.67
C PHE A 40 -12.24 2.74 2.47
N SER A 41 -13.53 2.41 2.48
CA SER A 41 -14.56 3.21 3.16
C SER A 41 -15.35 2.35 4.14
N ILE A 42 -15.39 2.75 5.40
CA ILE A 42 -16.16 2.09 6.46
C ILE A 42 -16.70 3.14 7.44
N ASP A 43 -17.96 3.01 7.84
CA ASP A 43 -18.63 3.90 8.82
C ASP A 43 -18.46 5.41 8.53
N GLY A 44 -18.46 5.78 7.24
CA GLY A 44 -18.30 7.17 6.79
C GLY A 44 -16.85 7.70 6.83
N GLN A 45 -15.89 6.88 7.26
CA GLN A 45 -14.47 7.20 7.18
C GLN A 45 -13.84 6.62 5.91
N GLN A 46 -13.03 7.42 5.24
CA GLN A 46 -12.29 7.03 4.03
C GLN A 46 -10.79 6.96 4.30
N TRP A 47 -10.16 5.91 3.78
CA TRP A 47 -8.73 5.67 3.83
C TRP A 47 -8.17 5.55 2.42
N GLU A 48 -7.02 6.19 2.18
CA GLU A 48 -6.18 5.88 1.03
C GLU A 48 -5.27 4.70 1.41
N VAL A 49 -5.40 3.58 0.71
CA VAL A 49 -4.70 2.34 1.01
C VAL A 49 -3.79 1.98 -0.16
N GLY A 50 -2.49 1.87 0.10
CA GLY A 50 -1.56 1.22 -0.82
C GLY A 50 -1.42 -0.26 -0.48
N ILE A 51 -1.32 -1.14 -1.48
CA ILE A 51 -1.12 -2.57 -1.30
C ILE A 51 -0.02 -3.09 -2.22
N VAL A 52 0.76 -4.06 -1.72
CA VAL A 52 1.84 -4.70 -2.48
C VAL A 52 2.06 -6.13 -2.00
N GLU A 53 2.41 -7.03 -2.93
CA GLU A 53 2.91 -8.37 -2.63
C GLU A 53 4.44 -8.34 -2.54
N THR A 54 4.99 -8.54 -1.35
CA THR A 54 6.44 -8.46 -1.09
C THR A 54 7.15 -9.79 -1.28
N GLY A 55 6.39 -10.88 -1.36
CA GLY A 55 6.90 -12.23 -1.13
C GLY A 55 7.04 -12.55 0.37
N ALA A 56 7.08 -13.85 0.68
CA ALA A 56 7.23 -14.33 2.05
C ALA A 56 8.66 -14.14 2.59
N GLY A 57 8.75 -13.76 3.87
CA GLY A 57 10.01 -13.67 4.60
C GLY A 57 10.23 -12.30 5.25
N ASN A 58 11.03 -12.28 6.32
CA ASN A 58 11.25 -11.08 7.12
C ASN A 58 12.02 -9.99 6.35
N SER A 59 13.05 -10.37 5.60
CA SER A 59 13.89 -9.42 4.87
C SER A 59 13.14 -8.63 3.79
N PRO A 60 12.39 -9.24 2.85
CA PRO A 60 11.63 -8.48 1.86
C PRO A 60 10.54 -7.62 2.51
N ALA A 61 9.85 -8.13 3.55
CA ALA A 61 8.84 -7.36 4.26
C ALA A 61 9.42 -6.13 4.98
N ALA A 62 10.57 -6.27 5.64
CA ALA A 62 11.23 -5.17 6.34
C ALA A 62 11.71 -4.07 5.38
N ILE A 63 12.35 -4.47 4.27
CA ILE A 63 12.79 -3.53 3.22
C ILE A 63 11.58 -2.76 2.67
N GLU A 64 10.49 -3.45 2.37
CA GLU A 64 9.34 -2.80 1.77
C GLU A 64 8.57 -1.93 2.78
N ALA A 65 8.55 -2.30 4.06
CA ALA A 65 7.97 -1.47 5.11
C ALA A 65 8.73 -0.14 5.26
N GLU A 66 10.06 -0.16 5.26
CA GLU A 66 10.89 1.04 5.31
C GLU A 66 10.60 1.96 4.12
N ARG A 67 10.59 1.39 2.91
CA ARG A 67 10.31 2.13 1.67
C ARG A 67 8.92 2.75 1.67
N ALA A 68 7.90 1.98 2.06
CA ALA A 68 6.52 2.46 2.12
C ALA A 68 6.38 3.66 3.07
N ILE A 69 7.03 3.62 4.23
CA ILE A 69 7.03 4.72 5.20
C ILE A 69 7.72 5.95 4.61
N ALA A 70 8.90 5.79 4.01
CA ALA A 70 9.63 6.90 3.40
C ALA A 70 8.82 7.56 2.27
N PHE A 71 8.34 6.76 1.32
CA PHE A 71 7.58 7.23 0.17
C PHE A 71 6.27 7.93 0.56
N LYS A 72 5.53 7.38 1.53
CA LYS A 72 4.31 8.04 2.02
C LYS A 72 4.61 9.36 2.74
N ARG A 73 5.72 9.46 3.48
CA ARG A 73 6.11 10.73 4.13
C ARG A 73 6.43 11.82 3.10
N GLU A 74 7.11 11.47 2.02
CA GLU A 74 7.43 12.41 0.93
C GLU A 74 6.16 12.94 0.26
N GLN A 75 5.21 12.06 -0.07
CA GLN A 75 3.92 12.43 -0.67
C GLN A 75 3.04 13.32 0.23
N HIS A 76 3.29 13.35 1.55
CA HIS A 76 2.55 14.16 2.52
C HIS A 76 3.29 15.45 2.94
N GLN A 77 4.55 15.65 2.54
CA GLN A 77 5.35 16.85 2.86
C GLN A 77 5.30 17.94 1.78
N GLU A 78 4.63 17.70 0.65
CA GLU A 78 4.46 18.68 -0.44
C GLU A 78 3.22 19.60 -0.26
N VAL A 79 2.73 19.79 0.97
CA VAL A 79 1.59 20.68 1.29
C VAL A 79 1.99 21.80 2.26
#